data_AF-A0A1G6NWS4-F1
#
_entry.id   AF-A0A1G6NWS4-F1
#
_cell.length_a   1.000
_cell.length_b   1.000
_cell.length_c   1.000
_cell.angle_alpha   90.00
_cell.angle_beta   90.00
_cell.angle_gamma   90.00
#
_symmetry.space_group_name_H-M   'P 1'
#
loop_
_entity.id
_entity.type
_entity.pdbx_description
1 polymer ?
#
loop_
_entity_poly.entity_id
_entity_poly.type
_entity_poly.pdbx_seq_one_letter_code
_entity_poly.pdbx_strand_id
1 'polypeptide(L)'
;MDQKPDFPIFPMYFRGLLLLTGMYTIAWSAFFRWFGDPLLLWLSMDAELISGLPAHWYGALGLLIGFLIFVSAFYPVSWVYLIIAGIAGKIILAIWFGLGFLPDLGWNKRTGFHLIFNEILWLIPLIVVFLRGLQVKAYLNKNELEEG
;
A
#
# COMPACT_ATOMS: atom_id res chain seq x y z
N MET A 1 7.94 -35.84 -0.10
CA MET A 1 6.87 -35.05 0.55
C MET A 1 7.57 -34.04 1.43
N ASP A 2 7.52 -32.75 1.08
CA ASP A 2 8.08 -31.70 1.91
C ASP A 2 7.33 -31.70 3.25
N GLN A 3 8.05 -32.02 4.33
CA GLN A 3 7.51 -31.92 5.68
C GLN A 3 7.19 -30.44 5.94
N LYS A 4 5.91 -30.13 6.18
CA LYS A 4 5.54 -28.80 6.64
C LYS A 4 6.12 -28.63 8.05
N PRO A 5 6.90 -27.57 8.30
CA PRO A 5 7.42 -27.32 9.63
C PRO A 5 6.27 -27.10 10.61
N ASP A 6 6.42 -27.62 11.83
CA ASP A 6 5.41 -27.55 12.90
C ASP A 6 5.22 -26.13 13.49
N PHE A 7 6.02 -25.17 13.03
CA PHE A 7 6.03 -23.79 13.51
C PHE A 7 5.71 -22.79 12.39
N PRO A 8 5.13 -21.61 12.73
CA PRO A 8 4.80 -20.61 11.73
C PRO A 8 6.07 -19.95 11.17
N ILE A 9 6.29 -20.10 9.86
CA ILE A 9 7.37 -19.44 9.12
C ILE A 9 6.84 -18.23 8.35
N PHE A 10 7.58 -17.11 8.36
CA PHE A 10 7.33 -16.01 7.44
C PHE A 10 8.02 -16.30 6.09
N PRO A 11 7.26 -16.63 5.02
CA PRO A 11 7.85 -17.07 3.77
C PRO A 11 8.52 -15.93 3.00
N MET A 12 9.51 -16.28 2.17
CA MET A 12 10.28 -15.28 1.40
C MET A 12 9.43 -14.52 0.39
N TYR A 13 8.43 -15.16 -0.22
CA TYR A 13 7.54 -14.51 -1.20
C TYR A 13 6.71 -13.38 -0.59
N PHE A 14 6.42 -13.39 0.72
CA PHE A 14 5.76 -12.27 1.40
C PHE A 14 6.65 -11.02 1.48
N ARG A 15 7.97 -11.18 1.57
CA ARG A 15 8.90 -10.04 1.44
C ARG A 15 8.83 -9.45 0.04
N GLY A 16 8.82 -10.31 -0.98
CA GLY A 16 8.64 -9.90 -2.38
C GLY A 16 7.35 -9.10 -2.60
N LEU A 17 6.24 -9.55 -2.01
CA LEU A 17 4.97 -8.81 -2.08
C LEU A 17 5.04 -7.44 -1.43
N LEU A 18 5.69 -7.30 -0.25
CA LEU A 18 5.87 -6.00 0.39
C LEU A 18 6.74 -5.06 -0.46
N LEU A 19 7.86 -5.55 -1.00
CA LEU A 19 8.71 -4.78 -1.90
C LEU A 19 7.94 -4.31 -3.14
N LEU A 20 7.20 -5.21 -3.78
CA LEU A 20 6.42 -4.92 -4.98
C LEU A 20 5.34 -3.89 -4.68
N THR A 21 4.57 -4.08 -3.60
CA THR A 21 3.50 -3.17 -3.19
C THR A 21 4.06 -1.78 -2.87
N GLY A 22 5.17 -1.72 -2.12
CA GLY A 22 5.83 -0.48 -1.75
C GLY A 22 6.33 0.30 -2.98
N MET A 23 7.09 -0.36 -3.86
CA MET A 23 7.60 0.25 -5.09
C MET A 23 6.49 0.68 -6.05
N TYR A 24 5.45 -0.15 -6.19
CA TYR A 24 4.29 0.18 -7.03
C TYR A 24 3.58 1.45 -6.52
N THR A 25 3.41 1.55 -5.20
CA THR A 25 2.80 2.72 -4.55
C THR A 25 3.68 3.96 -4.74
N ILE A 26 4.99 3.84 -4.53
CA ILE A 26 5.95 4.93 -4.76
C ILE A 26 5.87 5.43 -6.21
N ALA A 27 5.86 4.53 -7.19
CA ALA A 27 5.85 4.89 -8.61
C ALA A 27 4.59 5.69 -8.99
N TRP A 28 3.40 5.25 -8.56
CA TRP A 28 2.17 6.00 -8.83
C TRP A 28 2.10 7.32 -8.07
N SER A 29 2.58 7.34 -6.83
CA SER A 29 2.58 8.54 -6.00
C SER A 29 3.57 9.59 -6.50
N ALA A 30 4.69 9.15 -7.09
CA ALA A 30 5.61 9.98 -7.83
C ALA A 30 4.93 10.68 -9.02
N PHE A 31 4.07 9.97 -9.76
CA PHE A 31 3.29 10.60 -10.84
C PHE A 31 2.38 11.71 -10.31
N PHE A 32 1.64 11.48 -9.22
CA PHE A 32 0.83 12.53 -8.59
C PHE A 32 1.67 13.70 -8.06
N ARG A 33 2.85 13.41 -7.50
CA ARG A 33 3.74 14.41 -6.91
C ARG A 33 4.36 15.33 -7.96
N TRP A 34 4.85 14.79 -9.06
CA TRP A 34 5.65 15.54 -10.03
C TRP A 34 4.94 15.83 -11.34
N PHE A 35 3.91 15.05 -11.68
CA PHE A 35 3.13 15.18 -12.91
C PHE A 35 1.64 15.36 -12.61
N GLY A 36 1.30 16.01 -11.49
CA GLY A 36 -0.06 16.18 -10.98
C GLY A 36 -1.07 16.63 -12.03
N ASP A 37 -0.95 17.85 -12.54
CA ASP A 37 -1.94 18.39 -13.49
C ASP A 37 -2.03 17.57 -14.79
N PRO A 38 -0.91 17.19 -15.45
CA PRO A 38 -0.96 16.29 -16.61
C PRO A 38 -1.61 14.93 -16.32
N LEU A 39 -1.35 14.36 -15.13
CA LEU A 39 -1.92 13.09 -14.71
C LEU A 39 -3.42 13.22 -14.45
N LEU A 40 -3.86 14.29 -13.78
CA LEU A 40 -5.27 14.53 -13.52
C LEU A 40 -6.05 14.76 -14.80
N LEU A 41 -5.49 15.51 -15.76
CA LEU A 41 -6.07 15.66 -17.09
C LEU A 41 -6.11 14.33 -17.86
N TRP A 42 -5.09 13.48 -17.69
CA TRP A 42 -5.14 12.12 -18.25
C TRP A 42 -6.18 11.25 -17.53
N LEU A 43 -6.41 11.44 -16.23
CA LEU A 43 -7.43 10.69 -15.49
C LEU A 43 -8.85 11.15 -15.81
N SER A 44 -9.06 12.43 -16.15
CA SER A 44 -10.37 12.97 -16.50
C SER A 44 -10.80 12.57 -17.92
N MET A 45 -12.11 12.61 -18.15
CA MET A 45 -12.70 12.44 -19.47
C MET A 45 -12.86 13.77 -20.21
N ASP A 46 -13.04 14.86 -19.47
CA ASP A 46 -13.15 16.21 -20.01
C ASP A 46 -11.80 16.94 -19.95
N ALA A 47 -11.56 17.73 -20.99
CA ALA A 47 -10.36 18.55 -21.17
C ALA A 47 -10.45 19.91 -20.45
N GLU A 48 -11.50 20.12 -19.63
CA GLU A 48 -11.57 21.30 -18.79
C GLU A 48 -10.45 21.29 -17.75
N LEU A 49 -9.88 22.46 -17.51
CA LEU A 49 -8.77 22.61 -16.57
C LEU A 49 -9.26 22.26 -15.16
N ILE A 50 -8.84 21.11 -14.66
CA ILE A 50 -9.10 20.70 -13.28
C ILE A 50 -8.13 21.47 -12.38
N SER A 51 -8.45 22.74 -12.14
CA SER A 51 -7.67 23.61 -11.28
C SER A 51 -8.09 23.43 -9.81
N GLY A 52 -7.14 23.15 -8.93
CA GLY A 52 -7.36 23.19 -7.48
C GLY A 52 -7.34 21.84 -6.76
N LEU A 53 -7.20 20.72 -7.47
CA LEU A 53 -7.04 19.42 -6.82
C LEU A 53 -5.64 19.26 -6.20
N PRO A 54 -5.52 18.77 -4.95
CA PRO A 54 -4.25 18.71 -4.23
C PRO A 54 -3.39 17.50 -4.63
N ALA A 55 -3.16 17.26 -5.94
CA ALA A 55 -2.41 16.12 -6.46
C ALA A 55 -1.00 15.99 -5.85
N HIS A 56 -0.30 17.12 -5.68
CA HIS A 56 1.04 17.14 -5.11
C HIS A 56 1.09 16.67 -3.64
N TRP A 57 0.04 16.94 -2.87
CA TRP A 57 -0.10 16.47 -1.48
C TRP A 57 -0.50 15.01 -1.42
N TYR A 58 -1.43 14.59 -2.29
CA TYR A 58 -1.81 13.20 -2.46
C TYR A 58 -0.59 12.32 -2.78
N GLY A 59 0.22 12.76 -3.76
CA GLY A 59 1.47 12.09 -4.13
C GLY A 59 2.51 12.08 -3.00
N ALA A 60 2.61 13.15 -2.20
CA ALA A 60 3.53 13.18 -1.06
C ALA A 60 3.18 12.12 0.00
N LEU A 61 1.90 12.05 0.34
CA LEU A 61 1.39 11.05 1.29
C LEU A 61 1.62 9.66 0.73
N GLY A 62 1.28 9.43 -0.53
CA GLY A 62 1.47 8.13 -1.17
C GLY A 62 2.94 7.69 -1.24
N LEU A 63 3.89 8.61 -1.46
CA LEU A 63 5.32 8.33 -1.40
C LEU A 63 5.74 7.88 0.01
N LEU A 64 5.26 8.57 1.05
CA LEU A 64 5.51 8.19 2.44
C LEU A 64 4.96 6.79 2.74
N ILE A 65 3.70 6.52 2.38
CA ILE A 65 3.06 5.23 2.61
C ILE A 65 3.79 4.11 1.85
N GLY A 66 4.12 4.34 0.58
CA GLY A 66 4.88 3.39 -0.22
C GLY A 66 6.26 3.10 0.37
N PHE A 67 6.95 4.12 0.91
CA PHE A 67 8.22 3.97 1.60
C PHE A 67 8.10 3.13 2.88
N LEU A 68 7.08 3.38 3.71
CA LEU A 68 6.84 2.58 4.92
C LEU A 68 6.60 1.09 4.60
N ILE A 69 5.78 0.83 3.57
CA ILE A 69 5.53 -0.54 3.08
C ILE A 69 6.83 -1.17 2.58
N PHE A 70 7.60 -0.45 1.76
CA PHE A 70 8.85 -0.94 1.21
C PHE A 70 9.87 -1.31 2.30
N VAL A 71 10.09 -0.41 3.27
CA VAL A 71 11.03 -0.64 4.37
C VAL A 71 10.57 -1.80 5.26
N SER A 72 9.27 -1.99 5.44
CA SER A 72 8.75 -3.13 6.20
C SER A 72 9.19 -4.49 5.65
N ALA A 73 9.55 -4.59 4.36
CA ALA A 73 9.95 -5.84 3.73
C ALA A 73 11.28 -6.41 4.24
N PHE A 74 12.16 -5.58 4.79
CA PHE A 74 13.47 -6.01 5.28
C PHE A 74 13.37 -6.83 6.58
N TYR A 75 12.51 -6.39 7.52
CA TYR A 75 12.28 -7.06 8.80
C TYR A 75 10.77 -7.13 9.11
N PRO A 76 9.97 -7.88 8.33
CA PRO A 76 8.51 -7.80 8.35
C PRO A 76 7.87 -8.27 9.66
N VAL A 77 8.52 -9.18 10.39
CA VAL A 77 8.03 -9.67 11.68
C VAL A 77 8.31 -8.64 12.79
N SER A 78 9.53 -8.12 12.86
CA SER A 78 9.93 -7.10 13.85
C SER A 78 9.22 -5.76 13.59
N TRP A 79 9.04 -5.38 12.33
CA TRP A 79 8.46 -4.11 11.90
C TRP A 79 7.01 -4.24 11.40
N VAL A 80 6.25 -5.17 11.98
CA VAL A 80 4.84 -5.40 11.64
C VAL A 80 3.97 -4.14 11.77
N TYR A 81 4.37 -3.18 12.62
CA TYR A 81 3.72 -1.88 12.78
C TYR A 81 3.83 -0.99 11.52
N LEU A 82 4.88 -1.15 10.72
CA LEU A 82 5.02 -0.45 9.43
C LEU A 82 4.05 -1.00 8.39
N ILE A 83 3.76 -2.31 8.43
CA ILE A 83 2.80 -2.95 7.53
C ILE A 83 1.39 -2.43 7.81
N ILE A 84 0.97 -2.36 9.09
CA ILE A 84 -0.34 -1.80 9.44
C ILE A 84 -0.43 -0.31 9.16
N ALA A 85 0.65 0.46 9.36
CA ALA A 85 0.70 1.86 8.93
C ALA A 85 0.54 1.99 7.40
N GLY A 86 1.14 1.08 6.64
CA GLY A 86 0.97 0.97 5.20
C GLY A 86 -0.47 0.67 4.78
N ILE A 87 -1.13 -0.28 5.44
CA ILE A 87 -2.55 -0.62 5.23
C ILE A 87 -3.45 0.58 5.53
N ALA A 88 -3.26 1.22 6.68
CA ALA A 88 -4.03 2.41 7.06
C ALA A 88 -3.82 3.55 6.04
N GLY A 89 -2.57 3.77 5.63
CA GLY A 89 -2.22 4.75 4.60
C GLY A 89 -2.91 4.49 3.26
N LYS A 90 -2.93 3.23 2.81
CA LYS A 90 -3.64 2.80 1.60
C LYS A 90 -5.15 3.06 1.67
N ILE A 91 -5.77 2.78 2.83
CA ILE A 91 -7.19 3.10 3.05
C ILE A 91 -7.43 4.61 2.98
N ILE A 92 -6.57 5.42 3.60
CA ILE A 92 -6.64 6.88 3.54
C ILE A 92 -6.51 7.37 2.09
N LEU A 93 -5.56 6.85 1.32
CA LEU A 93 -5.37 7.19 -0.10
C LEU A 93 -6.58 6.81 -0.96
N ALA A 94 -7.17 5.64 -0.73
CA ALA A 94 -8.37 5.19 -1.43
C ALA A 94 -9.56 6.11 -1.12
N ILE A 95 -9.78 6.43 0.16
CA ILE A 95 -10.87 7.33 0.59
C ILE A 95 -10.64 8.74 0.05
N TRP A 96 -9.41 9.28 0.15
CA TRP A 96 -9.10 10.60 -0.33
C TRP A 96 -9.27 10.70 -1.85
N PHE A 97 -8.83 9.70 -2.61
CA PHE A 97 -9.08 9.69 -4.05
C PHE A 97 -10.58 9.59 -4.36
N GLY A 98 -11.30 8.68 -3.70
CA GLY A 98 -12.72 8.45 -3.93
C GLY A 98 -13.63 9.64 -3.57
N LEU A 99 -13.28 10.41 -2.53
CA LEU A 99 -14.10 11.53 -2.06
C LEU A 99 -13.59 12.90 -2.52
N GLY A 100 -12.27 13.04 -2.73
CA GLY A 100 -11.63 14.33 -3.02
C GLY A 100 -11.11 14.51 -4.44
N PHE A 101 -11.10 13.46 -5.27
CA PHE A 101 -10.69 13.56 -6.67
C PHE A 101 -11.79 13.04 -7.61
N LEU A 102 -12.42 11.92 -7.26
CA LEU A 102 -13.41 11.27 -8.13
C LEU A 102 -14.63 12.15 -8.49
N PRO A 103 -15.18 13.00 -7.59
CA PRO A 103 -16.28 13.89 -7.95
C PRO A 103 -15.93 14.86 -9.10
N ASP A 104 -14.69 15.35 -9.13
CA ASP A 104 -14.21 16.30 -10.14
C ASP A 104 -13.68 15.60 -11.40
N LEU A 105 -13.03 14.44 -11.25
CA LEU A 105 -12.47 13.67 -12.39
C LEU A 105 -13.53 12.86 -13.16
N GLY A 106 -14.66 12.57 -12.51
CA GLY A 106 -15.69 11.67 -13.01
C GLY A 106 -15.30 10.19 -12.98
N TRP A 107 -16.29 9.32 -12.95
CA TRP A 107 -16.08 7.88 -13.00
C TRP A 107 -15.79 7.41 -14.44
N ASN A 108 -14.61 6.82 -14.65
CA ASN A 108 -14.21 6.25 -15.93
C ASN A 108 -13.21 5.10 -15.73
N LYS A 109 -12.76 4.46 -16.81
CA LYS A 109 -11.83 3.31 -16.73
C LYS A 109 -10.50 3.66 -16.08
N ARG A 110 -10.01 4.90 -16.22
CA ARG A 110 -8.73 5.37 -15.70
C ARG A 110 -8.83 5.69 -14.20
N THR A 111 -9.87 6.40 -13.79
CA THR A 111 -10.15 6.65 -12.36
C THR A 111 -10.49 5.37 -11.60
N GLY A 112 -11.25 4.47 -12.23
CA GLY A 112 -11.50 3.12 -11.71
C GLY A 112 -10.24 2.28 -11.60
N PHE A 113 -9.35 2.33 -12.61
CA PHE A 113 -8.04 1.67 -12.55
C PHE A 113 -7.23 2.17 -11.36
N HIS A 114 -7.10 3.48 -11.19
CA HIS A 114 -6.35 4.05 -10.07
C HIS A 114 -6.94 3.61 -8.71
N LEU A 115 -8.23 3.82 -8.48
CA LEU A 115 -8.85 3.50 -7.19
C LEU A 115 -8.80 1.99 -6.88
N ILE A 116 -9.14 1.14 -7.85
CA ILE A 116 -9.27 -0.30 -7.62
C ILE A 116 -7.90 -0.97 -7.66
N PHE A 117 -7.14 -0.81 -8.75
CA PHE A 117 -5.90 -1.56 -8.95
C PHE A 117 -4.72 -0.94 -8.20
N ASN A 118 -4.68 0.38 -8.02
CA ASN A 118 -3.56 0.99 -7.32
C ASN A 118 -3.74 1.03 -5.80
N GLU A 119 -4.97 1.24 -5.34
CA GLU A 119 -5.23 1.37 -3.90
C GLU A 119 -5.89 0.14 -3.29
N ILE A 120 -7.09 -0.26 -3.74
CA ILE A 120 -7.90 -1.26 -3.05
C ILE A 120 -7.34 -2.69 -3.19
N LEU A 121 -6.94 -3.11 -4.40
CA LEU A 121 -6.51 -4.47 -4.68
C LEU A 121 -5.32 -4.90 -3.82
N TRP A 122 -4.38 -3.97 -3.59
CA TRP A 122 -3.16 -4.21 -2.81
C TRP A 122 -3.42 -4.39 -1.31
N LEU A 123 -4.57 -3.96 -0.79
CA LEU A 123 -4.93 -4.20 0.61
C LEU A 123 -5.04 -5.69 0.92
N ILE A 124 -5.54 -6.50 -0.03
CA ILE A 124 -5.74 -7.94 0.16
C ILE A 124 -4.41 -8.65 0.50
N PRO A 125 -3.36 -8.61 -0.35
CA PRO A 125 -2.08 -9.23 -0.02
C PRO A 125 -1.43 -8.60 1.20
N LEU A 126 -1.55 -7.28 1.41
CA LEU A 126 -0.98 -6.62 2.60
C LEU A 126 -1.59 -7.16 3.90
N ILE A 127 -2.92 -7.34 3.96
CA ILE A 127 -3.60 -7.90 5.12
C ILE A 127 -3.13 -9.33 5.37
N VAL A 128 -3.03 -10.17 4.33
CA VAL A 128 -2.53 -11.55 4.48
C VAL A 128 -1.11 -11.57 5.02
N VAL A 129 -0.22 -10.72 4.49
CA VAL A 129 1.16 -10.60 4.95
C VAL A 129 1.22 -10.12 6.41
N PHE A 130 0.41 -9.13 6.77
CA PHE A 130 0.31 -8.60 8.13
C PHE A 130 -0.13 -9.68 9.12
N LEU A 131 -1.21 -10.40 8.83
CA LEU A 131 -1.71 -11.48 9.67
C LEU A 131 -0.66 -12.58 9.85
N ARG A 132 0.09 -12.93 8.80
CA ARG A 132 1.20 -13.88 8.94
C ARG A 132 2.31 -13.33 9.82
N GLY A 133 2.67 -12.06 9.66
CA GLY A 133 3.65 -11.38 10.51
C GLY A 133 3.28 -11.45 11.99
N LEU A 134 2.01 -11.21 12.32
CA LEU A 134 1.50 -11.34 13.69
C LEU A 134 1.57 -12.76 14.23
N GLN A 135 1.20 -13.77 13.44
CA GLN A 135 1.30 -15.18 13.85
C GLN A 135 2.74 -15.57 14.21
N VAL A 136 3.70 -15.19 13.37
CA VAL A 136 5.13 -15.49 13.61
C VAL A 136 5.65 -14.72 14.82
N LYS A 137 5.30 -13.43 14.95
CA LYS A 137 5.71 -12.60 16.10
C LYS A 137 5.16 -13.15 17.42
N ALA A 138 3.90 -13.55 17.46
CA ALA A 138 3.28 -14.12 18.65
C ALA A 138 3.94 -15.44 19.06
N TYR A 139 4.32 -16.29 18.10
CA TYR A 139 5.05 -17.52 18.36
C TYR A 139 6.43 -17.26 18.97
N LEU A 140 7.21 -16.34 18.40
CA LEU A 140 8.54 -15.99 18.92
C LEU A 140 8.46 -15.44 20.35
N ASN A 141 7.54 -14.51 20.61
CA ASN A 141 7.35 -13.95 21.95
C ASN A 141 6.96 -15.01 22.99
N LYS A 142 6.18 -16.03 22.59
CA LYS A 142 5.78 -17.10 23.51
C LYS A 142 6.98 -17.96 23.90
N ASN A 143 7.82 -18.34 22.93
CA ASN A 143 8.98 -19.18 23.20
C ASN A 143 10.06 -18.43 24.01
N GLU A 144 10.26 -17.14 23.77
CA GLU A 144 11.19 -16.32 24.56
C GLU A 144 10.79 -16.26 26.05
N LEU A 145 9.49 -16.32 26.36
CA LEU A 145 8.97 -16.34 27.73
C LEU A 145 9.04 -17.72 28.40
N GLU A 146 9.13 -18.80 27.63
CA GLU A 146 9.27 -20.18 28.16
C GLU A 146 10.73 -20.54 28.46
N GLU A 147 11.70 -19.84 27.86
CA GLU A 147 13.14 -20.07 28.02
C GLU A 147 13.83 -19.15 29.06
N GLY A 148 13.15 -18.13 29.58
CA GLY A 148 13.67 -17.15 30.55
C GLY A 148 13.16 -17.35 31.98
#